data_AF-A0A1I7VVE9-F1
#
_entry.id   AF-A0A1I7VVE9-F1
#
_cell.length_a   1.000
_cell.length_b   1.000
_cell.length_c   1.000
_cell.angle_alpha   90.00
_cell.angle_beta   90.00
_cell.angle_gamma   90.00
#
_symmetry.space_group_name_H-M   'P 1'
#
loop_
_entity.id
_entity.type
_entity.pdbx_description
1 polymer ?
#
loop_
_entity_poly.entity_id
_entity_poly.type
_entity_poly.pdbx_seq_one_letter_code
_entity_poly.pdbx_strand_id
1 'polypeptide(L)'
;MHSRSKHWHFIDYVLVFRTGVHDVRHIHVMHSADCQTDHALCDANLTSALNPNLREMKLRGLEVNNLQITVMKHNFQANLQAKVEDYFTIPAPEALWYHIKNGILQSSLRFFKRNRLVW
;
A
#
# COMPACT_ATOMS: atom_id res chain seq x y z
N MET A 1 -39.82 -5.31 19.30
CA MET A 1 -39.68 -5.80 20.69
C MET A 1 -39.50 -7.30 20.59
N HIS A 2 -38.38 -7.85 21.06
CA HIS A 2 -38.07 -9.27 20.83
C HIS A 2 -39.01 -10.16 21.66
N SER A 3 -39.59 -11.19 21.03
CA SER A 3 -40.70 -11.99 21.58
C SER A 3 -40.33 -12.74 22.86
N ARG A 4 -39.07 -13.16 23.02
CA ARG A 4 -38.62 -13.89 24.22
C ARG A 4 -38.17 -13.01 25.37
N SER A 5 -37.59 -11.85 25.08
CA SER A 5 -36.92 -11.01 26.08
C SER A 5 -37.68 -9.74 26.42
N LYS A 6 -38.73 -9.40 25.65
CA LYS A 6 -39.59 -8.21 25.83
C LYS A 6 -38.84 -6.87 25.86
N HIS A 7 -37.60 -6.84 25.39
CA HIS A 7 -36.80 -5.63 25.25
C HIS A 7 -36.29 -5.54 23.80
N TRP A 8 -35.90 -4.34 23.37
CA TRP A 8 -35.21 -4.15 22.11
C TRP A 8 -33.74 -4.52 22.28
N HIS A 9 -33.24 -5.39 21.40
CA HIS A 9 -31.82 -5.68 21.34
C HIS A 9 -31.21 -4.81 20.25
N PHE A 10 -30.21 -4.01 20.59
CA PHE A 10 -29.28 -3.49 19.60
C PHE A 10 -28.32 -4.62 19.24
N ILE A 11 -28.47 -5.16 18.04
CA ILE A 11 -27.67 -6.28 17.54
C ILE A 11 -26.70 -5.79 16.45
N ASP A 12 -27.07 -4.72 15.76
CA ASP A 12 -26.33 -4.15 14.63
C ASP A 12 -25.50 -2.94 15.07
N TYR A 13 -24.20 -2.99 14.80
CA TYR A 13 -23.24 -1.94 15.19
C TYR A 13 -22.26 -1.65 14.07
N VAL A 14 -21.87 -0.38 13.95
CA VAL A 14 -20.71 0.04 13.17
C VAL A 14 -19.57 0.33 14.14
N LEU A 15 -18.54 -0.53 14.13
CA LEU A 15 -17.35 -0.36 14.98
C LEU A 15 -16.28 0.40 14.22
N VAL A 16 -15.77 1.47 14.83
CA VAL A 16 -14.72 2.32 14.26
C VAL A 16 -13.53 2.36 15.23
N PHE A 17 -12.31 2.29 14.69
CA PHE A 17 -11.11 2.50 15.50
C PHE A 17 -11.09 3.90 16.10
N ARG A 18 -10.64 4.03 17.35
CA ARG A 18 -10.55 5.33 18.05
C ARG A 18 -9.82 6.40 17.24
N THR A 19 -8.80 6.01 16.47
CA THR A 19 -8.02 6.90 15.60
C THR A 19 -8.79 7.38 14.37
N GLY A 20 -9.82 6.66 13.93
CA GLY A 20 -10.65 6.99 12.77
C GLY A 20 -12.03 7.55 13.14
N VAL A 21 -12.31 7.80 14.44
CA VAL A 21 -13.59 8.38 14.88
C VAL A 21 -13.83 9.76 14.25
N HIS A 22 -12.76 10.53 14.04
CA HIS A 22 -12.84 11.85 13.37
C HIS A 22 -13.27 11.76 11.90
N ASP A 23 -13.10 10.60 11.26
CA ASP A 23 -13.50 10.40 9.87
C ASP A 23 -15.00 10.10 9.77
N VAL A 24 -15.67 9.71 10.86
CA VAL A 24 -17.11 9.44 10.86
C VAL A 24 -17.87 10.75 10.78
N ARG A 25 -18.63 10.98 9.70
CA ARG A 25 -19.50 12.15 9.58
C ARG A 25 -20.80 11.92 10.31
N HIS A 26 -21.55 10.91 9.86
CA HIS A 26 -22.87 10.61 10.37
C HIS A 26 -23.06 9.09 10.45
N ILE A 27 -23.82 8.65 11.45
CA ILE A 27 -24.29 7.28 11.59
C ILE A 27 -25.81 7.36 11.72
N HIS A 28 -26.54 6.61 10.90
CA HIS A 28 -27.99 6.57 10.92
C HIS A 28 -28.49 5.13 10.92
N VAL A 29 -29.63 4.90 11.58
CA VAL A 29 -30.35 3.62 11.56
C VAL A 29 -31.67 3.82 10.83
N MET A 30 -31.83 3.14 9.71
CA MET A 30 -33.01 3.22 8.85
C MET A 30 -33.92 2.02 9.13
N HIS A 31 -34.96 2.25 9.93
CA HIS A 31 -35.94 1.24 10.36
C HIS A 31 -37.00 0.89 9.30
N SER A 32 -37.00 1.62 8.18
CA SER A 32 -37.99 1.49 7.09
C SER A 32 -37.31 1.42 5.73
N ALA A 33 -36.02 1.09 5.70
CA ALA A 33 -35.40 0.69 4.45
C ALA A 33 -36.16 -0.53 3.92
N ASP A 34 -36.45 -0.55 2.62
CA ASP A 34 -37.21 -1.62 1.97
C ASP A 34 -36.32 -2.87 1.84
N CYS A 35 -36.01 -3.45 3.00
CA CYS A 35 -35.12 -4.58 3.17
C CYS A 35 -35.97 -5.80 3.49
N GLN A 36 -35.69 -6.93 2.83
CA GLN A 36 -36.35 -8.20 3.11
C GLN A 36 -35.78 -8.88 4.39
N THR A 37 -35.54 -8.10 5.44
CA THR A 37 -34.94 -8.55 6.69
C THR A 37 -35.69 -7.97 7.89
N ASP A 38 -35.69 -8.68 9.00
CA ASP A 38 -36.17 -8.20 10.30
C ASP A 38 -35.19 -7.23 11.00
N HIS A 39 -34.06 -6.93 10.33
CA HIS A 39 -33.03 -5.99 10.77
C HIS A 39 -33.20 -4.58 10.19
N ALA A 40 -32.85 -3.57 10.97
CA ALA A 40 -32.76 -2.19 10.51
C ALA A 40 -31.41 -1.95 9.81
N LEU A 41 -31.40 -1.17 8.74
CA LEU A 41 -30.17 -0.83 8.04
C LEU A 41 -29.38 0.19 8.87
N CYS A 42 -28.15 -0.17 9.25
CA CYS A 42 -27.19 0.76 9.85
C CYS A 42 -26.28 1.33 8.76
N ASP A 43 -26.40 2.63 8.50
CA ASP A 43 -25.57 3.35 7.54
C ASP A 43 -24.58 4.26 8.27
N ALA A 44 -23.33 4.27 7.82
CA ALA A 44 -22.28 5.14 8.33
C ALA A 44 -21.59 5.86 7.19
N ASN A 45 -21.75 7.18 7.15
CA ASN A 45 -21.06 8.03 6.19
C ASN A 45 -19.68 8.39 6.75
N LEU A 46 -18.65 7.84 6.12
CA LEU A 46 -17.26 8.12 6.47
C LEU A 46 -16.70 9.18 5.51
N THR A 47 -16.07 10.20 6.07
CA THR A 47 -15.06 11.00 5.40
C THR A 47 -13.85 10.12 5.15
N SER A 48 -13.92 9.27 4.13
CA SER A 48 -12.68 8.77 3.55
C SER A 48 -12.03 9.95 2.84
N ALA A 49 -11.28 10.76 3.58
CA ALA A 49 -9.95 11.02 3.08
C ALA A 49 -9.29 9.63 3.04
N LEU A 50 -9.55 8.87 1.95
CA LEU A 50 -8.52 8.00 1.40
C LEU A 50 -7.33 8.90 1.40
N ASN A 51 -6.49 8.76 2.42
CA ASN A 51 -5.55 9.79 2.78
C ASN A 51 -4.91 10.14 1.44
N PRO A 52 -5.09 11.35 0.87
CA PRO A 52 -4.19 11.76 -0.19
C PRO A 52 -2.78 11.86 0.40
N ASN A 53 -2.66 11.60 1.73
CA ASN A 53 -1.51 11.18 2.47
C ASN A 53 -1.15 9.66 2.45
N LEU A 54 -1.60 8.85 1.47
CA LEU A 54 -0.62 8.33 0.50
C LEU A 54 -0.04 9.58 -0.13
N ARG A 55 0.76 10.29 0.67
CA ARG A 55 1.27 11.60 0.32
C ARG A 55 1.86 11.26 -1.04
N GLU A 56 1.74 12.15 -2.00
CA GLU A 56 3.01 12.52 -2.59
C GLU A 56 3.90 12.71 -1.37
N MET A 57 4.63 11.65 -0.94
CA MET A 57 5.89 11.84 -0.32
C MET A 57 6.41 12.84 -1.31
N LYS A 58 6.40 14.13 -0.93
CA LYS A 58 7.40 15.04 -1.38
C LYS A 58 8.59 14.18 -1.04
N LEU A 59 9.05 13.42 -2.04
CA LEU A 59 10.39 12.93 -2.14
C LEU A 59 11.05 14.26 -1.91
N ARG A 60 11.41 14.54 -0.64
CA ARG A 60 12.05 15.80 -0.25
C ARG A 60 13.22 15.76 -1.17
N GLY A 61 13.15 16.51 -2.28
CA GLY A 61 13.70 16.07 -3.58
C GLY A 61 15.02 15.43 -3.26
N LEU A 62 15.07 14.08 -3.29
CA LEU A 62 16.09 13.34 -2.55
C LEU A 62 17.38 14.00 -2.96
N GLU A 63 18.08 14.71 -2.07
CA GLU A 63 19.08 15.67 -2.53
C GLU A 63 20.26 14.84 -3.04
N VAL A 64 20.16 14.48 -4.33
CA VAL A 64 20.92 13.40 -4.94
C VAL A 64 22.42 13.72 -4.87
N ASN A 65 22.73 15.01 -4.81
CA ASN A 65 24.08 15.55 -4.73
C ASN A 65 24.69 15.42 -3.32
N ASN A 66 23.88 15.34 -2.25
CA ASN A 66 24.33 15.27 -0.85
C ASN A 66 24.32 13.85 -0.27
N LEU A 67 23.57 12.91 -0.88
CA LEU A 67 23.87 11.52 -0.62
C LEU A 67 25.23 11.19 -1.26
N GLN A 68 25.98 10.26 -0.68
CA GLN A 68 27.20 9.68 -1.28
C GLN A 68 26.90 8.84 -2.55
N ILE A 69 26.07 9.39 -3.44
CA ILE A 69 25.53 8.80 -4.65
C ILE A 69 26.59 8.69 -5.72
N THR A 70 27.66 9.49 -5.74
CA THR A 70 28.72 9.32 -6.75
C THR A 70 29.41 7.97 -6.62
N VAL A 71 29.78 7.58 -5.40
CA VAL A 71 30.42 6.27 -5.14
C VAL A 71 29.42 5.13 -5.31
N MET A 72 28.20 5.27 -4.80
CA MET A 72 27.16 4.26 -5.02
C MET A 72 26.75 4.11 -6.49
N LYS A 73 26.68 5.20 -7.25
CA LYS A 73 26.39 5.21 -8.69
C LYS A 73 27.51 4.53 -9.45
N HIS A 74 28.77 4.85 -9.13
CA HIS A 74 29.92 4.19 -9.74
C HIS A 74 29.91 2.68 -9.44
N ASN A 75 29.67 2.28 -8.18
CA ASN A 75 29.61 0.87 -7.79
C ASN A 75 28.42 0.12 -8.42
N PHE A 76 27.26 0.79 -8.50
CA PHE A 76 26.09 0.24 -9.18
C PHE A 76 26.35 0.08 -10.68
N GLN A 77 26.92 1.10 -11.33
CA GLN A 77 27.26 1.08 -12.74
C GLN A 77 28.27 -0.03 -13.06
N ALA A 78 29.36 -0.13 -12.29
CA ALA A 78 30.34 -1.21 -12.43
C ALA A 78 29.70 -2.59 -12.22
N ASN A 79 28.82 -2.74 -11.23
CA ASN A 79 28.13 -4.02 -10.98
C ASN A 79 27.15 -4.39 -12.09
N LEU A 80 26.43 -3.40 -12.63
CA LEU A 80 25.48 -3.62 -13.70
C LEU A 80 26.20 -3.93 -15.01
N GLN A 81 27.26 -3.20 -15.33
CA GLN A 81 28.06 -3.40 -16.53
C GLN A 81 28.69 -4.79 -16.55
N ALA A 82 29.33 -5.22 -15.44
CA ALA A 82 29.88 -6.56 -15.32
C ALA A 82 28.83 -7.67 -15.46
N LYS A 83 27.57 -7.42 -15.06
CA LYS A 83 26.49 -8.39 -15.25
C LYS A 83 25.90 -8.34 -16.65
N VAL A 84 25.84 -7.19 -17.32
CA VAL A 84 25.14 -7.05 -18.60
C VAL A 84 26.06 -7.37 -19.79
N GLU A 85 27.36 -7.10 -19.68
CA GLU A 85 28.33 -7.35 -20.76
C GLU A 85 28.50 -8.85 -21.10
N ASP A 86 28.18 -9.76 -20.17
CA ASP A 86 28.24 -11.21 -20.40
C ASP A 86 27.14 -11.75 -21.34
N TYR A 87 26.08 -10.98 -21.63
CA TYR A 87 24.85 -11.55 -22.21
C TYR A 87 24.57 -11.17 -23.67
N PHE A 88 25.42 -10.36 -24.31
CA PHE A 88 25.26 -10.00 -25.72
C PHE A 88 25.49 -11.18 -26.70
N THR A 89 25.86 -12.35 -26.19
CA THR A 89 26.07 -13.58 -26.97
C THR A 89 24.85 -14.51 -26.98
N ILE A 90 23.75 -14.17 -26.28
CA ILE A 90 22.56 -15.02 -26.19
C ILE A 90 21.68 -14.84 -27.43
N PRO A 91 21.43 -15.90 -28.25
CA PRO A 91 20.71 -15.77 -29.51
C PRO A 91 19.19 -15.65 -29.36
N ALA A 92 18.63 -15.96 -28.19
CA ALA A 92 17.18 -15.94 -27.94
C ALA A 92 16.75 -14.62 -27.25
N PRO A 93 15.91 -13.79 -27.89
CA PRO A 93 15.48 -12.49 -27.35
C PRO A 93 14.79 -12.57 -25.98
N GLU A 94 13.98 -13.60 -25.74
CA GLU A 94 13.25 -13.81 -24.48
C GLU A 94 14.21 -14.15 -23.33
N ALA A 95 15.21 -14.98 -23.61
CA ALA A 95 16.26 -15.32 -22.65
C ALA A 95 17.10 -14.07 -22.34
N LEU A 96 17.52 -13.33 -23.37
CA LEU A 96 18.25 -12.07 -23.22
C LEU A 96 17.47 -11.07 -22.34
N TRP A 97 16.18 -10.89 -22.61
CA TRP A 97 15.33 -10.01 -21.81
C TRP A 97 15.21 -10.48 -20.35
N TYR A 98 15.01 -11.78 -20.13
CA TYR A 98 14.96 -12.35 -18.79
C TYR A 98 16.25 -12.09 -18.02
N HIS A 99 17.41 -12.27 -18.65
CA HIS A 99 18.71 -12.04 -18.03
C HIS A 99 18.97 -10.56 -17.72
N ILE A 100 18.65 -9.65 -18.65
CA ILE A 100 18.76 -8.20 -18.42
C ILE A 100 17.86 -7.78 -17.25
N LYS A 101 16.59 -8.20 -17.26
CA LYS A 101 15.62 -7.86 -16.22
C LYS A 101 16.08 -8.34 -14.84
N ASN A 102 16.56 -9.58 -14.75
CA ASN A 102 17.06 -10.13 -13.49
C ASN A 102 18.38 -9.47 -13.06
N GLY A 103 19.29 -9.18 -14.00
CA GLY A 103 20.54 -8.46 -13.73
C GLY A 103 20.30 -7.08 -13.10
N ILE A 104 19.34 -6.33 -13.65
CA ILE A 104 18.90 -5.03 -13.13
C ILE A 104 18.28 -5.20 -11.74
N LEU A 105 17.35 -6.15 -11.56
CA LEU A 105 16.67 -6.37 -10.29
C LEU A 105 17.66 -6.75 -9.17
N GLN A 106 18.56 -7.69 -9.43
CA GLN A 106 19.54 -8.14 -8.43
C GLN A 106 20.52 -7.03 -8.04
N SER A 107 20.96 -6.23 -9.02
CA SER A 107 21.81 -5.07 -8.75
C SER A 107 21.05 -4.02 -7.92
N SER A 108 19.78 -3.77 -8.25
CA SER A 108 18.95 -2.83 -7.51
C SER A 108 18.70 -3.28 -6.06
N LEU A 109 18.44 -4.57 -5.84
CA LEU A 109 18.28 -5.13 -4.49
C LEU A 109 19.57 -5.02 -3.67
N ARG A 110 20.73 -5.23 -4.29
CA ARG A 110 22.02 -5.15 -3.59
C ARG A 110 22.32 -3.75 -3.06
N PHE A 111 22.00 -2.71 -3.83
CA PHE A 111 22.38 -1.33 -3.50
C PHE A 111 21.27 -0.50 -2.87
N PHE A 112 19.99 -0.84 -3.09
CA PHE A 112 18.86 -0.02 -2.65
C PHE A 112 17.90 -0.71 -1.68
N LYS A 113 18.08 -2.00 -1.36
CA LYS A 113 17.21 -2.69 -0.39
C LYS A 113 17.44 -2.10 1.02
N ARG A 114 16.46 -1.33 1.51
CA ARG A 114 16.39 -0.92 2.91
C ARG A 114 16.25 -2.16 3.80
N ASN A 115 17.16 -2.34 4.76
CA ASN A 115 16.87 -3.18 5.92
C ASN A 115 15.68 -2.56 6.65
N ARG A 116 14.52 -3.23 6.61
CA ARG A 116 13.42 -2.91 7.52
C ARG A 116 13.94 -3.23 8.92
N LEU A 117 14.33 -2.19 9.66
CA LEU A 117 14.39 -2.29 11.11
C LEU A 117 12.95 -2.56 11.56
N VAL A 118 12.75 -3.78 12.05
CA VAL A 118 11.52 -4.20 12.71
C VAL A 118 11.46 -3.42 14.03
N TRP A 119 10.41 -2.61 14.19
CA TRP A 119 10.02 -2.02 15.47
C TRP A 119 8.88 -2.86 16.04
#